data_AF-A0A1H7Y4R7-F1
#
_entry.id   AF-A0A1H7Y4R7-F1
#
_cell.length_a   1.000
_cell.length_b   1.000
_cell.length_c   1.000
_cell.angle_alpha   90.00
_cell.angle_beta   90.00
_cell.angle_gamma   90.00
#
_symmetry.space_group_name_H-M   'P 1'
#
loop_
_entity.id
_entity.type
_entity.pdbx_description
1 polymer ?
#
loop_
_entity_poly.entity_id
_entity_poly.type
_entity_poly.pdbx_seq_one_letter_code
_entity_poly.pdbx_strand_id
1 'polypeptide(L)' 'MVHAQIDLNALAQFVDTTLDYSADYEEDCFCFDFRGARIYCERHRNCFKLEVAGEAFQLPR' A
#
# COMPACT_ATOMS: atom_id res chain seq x y z
N MET A 1 6.62 -15.99 16.68
CA MET A 1 6.54 -15.22 15.42
C MET A 1 5.18 -14.56 15.41
N VAL A 2 5.12 -13.23 15.53
CA VAL A 2 3.83 -12.51 15.47
C VAL A 2 3.42 -12.47 14.01
N HIS A 3 2.47 -13.31 13.62
CA HIS A 3 1.71 -13.07 12.40
C HIS A 3 0.92 -11.79 12.65
N ALA A 4 1.49 -10.64 12.27
CA ALA A 4 0.74 -9.40 12.24
C ALA A 4 -0.33 -9.59 11.17
N GLN A 5 -1.51 -10.01 11.58
CA GLN A 5 -2.67 -10.11 10.71
C GLN A 5 -3.02 -8.68 10.32
N ILE A 6 -2.58 -8.26 9.14
CA ILE A 6 -2.81 -6.91 8.66
C ILE A 6 -4.30 -6.77 8.37
N ASP A 7 -4.92 -5.79 9.02
CA ASP A 7 -6.25 -5.34 8.68
C ASP A 7 -6.18 -4.59 7.35
N LEU A 8 -6.58 -5.28 6.28
CA LEU A 8 -6.54 -4.75 4.91
C LEU A 8 -7.41 -3.50 4.74
N ASN A 9 -8.50 -3.35 5.50
CA ASN A 9 -9.32 -2.14 5.46
C ASN A 9 -8.58 -0.95 6.06
N ALA A 10 -7.92 -1.16 7.21
CA ALA A 10 -7.10 -0.13 7.82
C ALA A 10 -5.90 0.25 6.94
N LEU A 11 -5.30 -0.72 6.25
CA LEU A 11 -4.24 -0.48 5.27
C LEU A 11 -4.75 0.33 4.08
N ALA A 12 -5.90 -0.04 3.50
CA ALA A 12 -6.49 0.68 2.38
C ALA A 12 -6.80 2.15 2.74
N GLN A 13 -7.37 2.38 3.93
CA GLN A 13 -7.65 3.73 4.41
C GLN A 13 -6.36 4.55 4.64
N PHE A 14 -5.30 3.92 5.13
CA PHE A 14 -4.00 4.59 5.30
C PHE A 14 -3.41 4.99 3.94
N VAL A 15 -3.44 4.08 2.95
CA VAL A 15 -2.94 4.32 1.60
C VAL A 15 -3.69 5.49 0.95
N ASP A 16 -5.01 5.46 0.98
CA ASP A 16 -5.89 6.52 0.46
C ASP A 16 -5.58 7.89 1.10
N THR A 17 -5.48 7.95 2.42
CA THR A 17 -5.34 9.23 3.16
C THR A 17 -3.91 9.77 3.25
N THR A 18 -2.90 8.89 3.15
CA THR A 18 -1.50 9.24 3.45
C THR A 18 -0.59 9.19 2.22
N LEU A 19 -0.93 8.37 1.21
CA LEU A 19 -0.09 8.16 0.02
C LEU A 19 -0.64 8.81 -1.25
N ASP A 20 -1.89 9.29 -1.25
CA ASP A 20 -2.45 10.03 -2.38
C ASP A 20 -1.91 11.47 -2.44
N TYR A 21 -0.77 11.64 -3.10
CA TYR A 21 -0.27 12.93 -3.59
C TYR A 21 -0.47 13.03 -5.10
N SER A 22 -0.54 14.26 -5.63
CA SER A 22 -0.98 14.63 -7.00
C SER A 22 -0.77 13.54 -8.06
N ALA A 23 -1.85 13.25 -8.80
CA ALA A 23 -1.87 12.32 -9.93
C ALA A 23 -0.92 12.71 -11.09
N ASP A 24 -0.29 13.89 -11.01
CA ASP A 24 0.68 14.40 -11.98
C ASP A 24 2.10 13.82 -11.80
N TYR A 25 2.40 13.17 -10.66
CA TYR A 25 3.68 12.50 -10.46
C TYR A 25 3.61 11.05 -10.96
N GLU A 26 4.64 10.64 -11.70
CA GLU A 26 4.78 9.33 -12.36
C GLU A 26 4.62 8.12 -11.42
N GLU A 27 4.45 6.96 -12.05
CA GLU A 27 4.44 5.65 -11.41
C GLU A 27 5.64 5.51 -10.47
N ASP A 28 5.38 5.23 -9.19
CA ASP A 28 6.41 5.22 -8.16
C ASP A 28 6.34 3.93 -7.35
N CYS A 29 7.50 3.40 -7.00
CA CYS A 29 7.67 2.15 -6.27
C CYS A 29 8.46 2.41 -4.99
N PHE A 30 7.79 2.26 -3.85
CA PHE A 30 8.40 2.47 -2.54
C PHE A 30 7.90 1.43 -1.55
N CYS A 31 8.51 1.40 -0.37
CA CYS A 31 8.09 0.53 0.70
C CYS A 31 8.00 1.28 2.02
N PHE A 32 7.03 0.90 2.83
CA PHE A 32 6.74 1.53 4.12
C PHE A 32 6.42 0.45 5.16
N ASP A 33 6.56 0.82 6.43
CA ASP A 33 6.23 -0.04 7.54
C ASP A 33 4.82 0.29 8.06
N PHE A 34 3.93 -0.70 8.06
CA PHE A 34 2.58 -0.58 8.58
C PHE A 34 2.32 -1.64 9.65
N ARG A 35 2.08 -1.19 10.89
CA ARG A 35 1.82 -2.06 12.05
C ARG A 35 2.86 -3.18 12.24
N GLY A 36 4.13 -2.88 11.99
CA GLY A 36 5.24 -3.82 12.14
C GLY A 36 5.43 -4.79 10.96
N ALA A 37 4.73 -4.58 9.84
CA ALA A 37 4.93 -5.31 8.60
C ALA A 37 5.45 -4.38 7.50
N ARG A 38 6.42 -4.87 6.73
CA ARG A 38 6.93 -4.19 5.55
C ARG A 38 5.96 -4.38 4.39
N ILE A 39 5.51 -3.27 3.81
CA ILE A 39 4.61 -3.24 2.65
C ILE A 39 5.36 -2.63 1.48
N TYR A 40 5.32 -3.31 0.33
CA TYR A 40 5.79 -2.74 -0.93
C TYR A 40 4.60 -2.16 -1.67
N CYS A 41 4.73 -0.96 -2.20
CA CYS A 41 3.68 -0.24 -2.89
C CYS A 41 4.16 0.23 -4.26
N GLU A 42 3.44 -0.17 -5.29
CA GLU A 42 3.51 0.42 -6.63
C GLU A 42 2.29 1.34 -6.79
N ARG A 43 2.55 2.64 -6.94
CA ARG A 43 1.51 3.62 -7.22
C ARG A 43 1.40 3.79 -8.72
N HIS A 44 0.22 3.50 -9.25
CA HIS A 44 -0.13 3.77 -10.64
C HIS A 44 -1.13 4.92 -10.72
N ARG A 45 -1.43 5.37 -11.95
CA ARG A 45 -2.40 6.45 -12.20
C ARG A 45 -3.80 6.14 -11.63
N ASN A 46 -4.25 4.89 -11.74
CA ASN A 46 -5.64 4.50 -11.42
C ASN A 46 -5.75 3.46 -10.29
N CYS A 47 -4.63 2.99 -9.75
CA CYS A 47 -4.63 1.97 -8.71
C CYS A 47 -3.32 1.99 -7.92
N PHE A 48 -3.36 1.35 -6.75
CA PHE A 48 -2.19 0.98 -5.98
C PHE A 48 -2.05 -0.54 -6.01
N LYS A 49 -0.84 -1.05 -6.23
CA LYS A 49 -0.53 -2.46 -5.97
C LYS A 49 0.29 -2.55 -4.70
N LEU A 50 -0.15 -3.39 -3.79
CA LEU A 50 0.50 -3.61 -2.50
C LEU A 50 0.96 -5.05 -2.42
N GLU A 51 2.22 -5.27 -2.08
CA GLU A 51 2.70 -6.58 -1.67
C GLU A 51 2.83 -6.61 -0.14
N VAL A 52 2.13 -7.57 0.46
CA VAL A 52 2.06 -7.78 1.90
C VAL A 52 2.42 -9.23 2.19
N ALA A 53 3.55 -9.47 2.86
CA ALA A 53 3.98 -10.81 3.25
C ALA A 53 4.00 -11.85 2.09
N GLY A 54 4.27 -11.40 0.86
CA GLY A 54 4.29 -12.23 -0.35
C GLY A 54 2.94 -12.38 -1.06
N GLU A 55 1.88 -11.76 -0.57
CA GLU A 55 0.59 -11.66 -1.24
C GLU A 55 0.41 -10.28 -1.90
N ALA A 56 -0.07 -10.27 -3.14
CA ALA A 56 -0.31 -9.04 -3.90
C ALA A 56 -1.79 -8.64 -3.86
N PHE A 57 -2.04 -7.37 -3.57
CA PHE A 57 -3.36 -6.75 -3.51
C PHE A 57 -3.40 -5.56 -4.46
N GLN A 58 -4.56 -5.34 -5.08
CA GLN A 58 -4.80 -4.14 -5.88
C GLN A 58 -5.92 -3.33 -5.25
N LEU A 59 -5.62 -2.07 -4.95
CA LEU A 59 -6.59 -1.11 -4.45
C LEU A 59 -6.92 -0.09 -5.54
N PRO A 60 -8.18 0.35 -5.65
CA PRO A 60 -8.50 1.53 -6.44
C PRO A 60 -7.79 2.76 -5.85
N ARG A 61 -7.51 3.73 -6.71
CA ARG A 61 -7.15 5.07 -6.28
C ARG A 61 -8.40 5.91 -6.09
#